data_AF-A0A0N0L5M3-F1
#
_entry.id   AF-A0A0N0L5M3-F1
#
_cell.length_a   1.000
_cell.length_b   1.000
_cell.length_c   1.000
_cell.angle_alpha   90.00
_cell.angle_beta   90.00
_cell.angle_gamma   90.00
#
_symmetry.space_group_name_H-M   'P 1'
#
loop_
_entity.id
_entity.type
_entity.pdbx_description
1 polymer ?
#
loop_
_entity_poly.entity_id
_entity_poly.type
_entity_poly.pdbx_seq_one_letter_code
_entity_poly.pdbx_strand_id
1 'polypeptide(L)' 'MNNVELIQHQAECVFGNKAKADHWLNLPKSAYSGISPLQAAYNEAGYEIVKAELERIRHGFSC' A
#
# COMPACT_ATOMS: atom_id res chain seq x y z
N MET A 1 -8.52 15.19 -1.58
CA MET A 1 -7.56 14.43 -0.73
C MET A 1 -6.75 13.55 -1.67
N ASN A 2 -5.42 13.56 -1.58
CA ASN A 2 -4.60 12.73 -2.45
C ASN A 2 -4.59 11.29 -1.91
N ASN A 3 -5.13 10.35 -2.67
CA ASN A 3 -5.14 8.91 -2.35
C ASN A 3 -3.74 8.38 -2.00
N VAL A 4 -2.73 8.92 -2.67
CA VAL A 4 -1.31 8.61 -2.47
C VAL A 4 -0.81 9.01 -1.08
N GLU A 5 -1.23 10.16 -0.54
CA GLU A 5 -0.83 10.59 0.81
C GLU A 5 -1.51 9.73 1.88
N LEU A 6 -2.79 9.38 1.67
CA LEU A 6 -3.54 8.51 2.58
C LEU A 6 -2.90 7.12 2.69
N ILE A 7 -2.49 6.54 1.57
CA ILE A 7 -1.82 5.23 1.54
C ILE A 7 -0.43 5.26 2.16
N GLN A 8 0.34 6.34 1.97
CA GLN A 8 1.62 6.50 2.64
C GLN A 8 1.44 6.50 4.17
N HIS A 9 0.53 7.33 4.68
CA HIS A 9 0.25 7.37 6.12
C HIS A 9 -0.27 6.03 6.66
N GLN A 10 -1.13 5.34 5.90
CA GLN A 10 -1.63 4.03 6.34
C GLN A 10 -0.52 2.98 6.34
N ALA A 11 0.32 2.93 5.30
CA ALA A 11 1.45 2.03 5.26
C ALA A 11 2.43 2.31 6.41
N GLU A 12 2.73 3.59 6.71
CA GLU A 12 3.54 3.98 7.86
C GLU A 12 2.96 3.46 9.18
N CYS A 13 1.64 3.54 9.35
CA CYS A 13 0.95 3.03 10.54
C CYS A 13 1.00 1.49 10.62
N VAL A 14 0.82 0.79 9.50
CA VAL A 14 0.85 -0.69 9.43
C VAL A 14 2.26 -1.23 9.68
N PHE A 15 3.28 -0.63 9.07
CA PHE A 15 4.66 -1.09 9.19
C PHE A 15 5.40 -0.52 10.40
N GLY A 16 4.86 0.53 11.04
CA GLY A 16 5.49 1.26 12.15
C GLY A 16 6.82 1.93 11.78
N ASN A 17 7.14 2.00 10.48
CA ASN A 17 8.41 2.49 9.97
C ASN A 17 8.25 3.05 8.57
N LYS A 18 8.61 4.33 8.40
CA LYS A 18 8.53 5.04 7.13
C LYS A 18 9.32 4.41 5.99
N ALA A 19 10.55 3.97 6.27
CA ALA A 19 11.38 3.34 5.24
C ALA A 19 10.78 2.00 4.77
N LYS A 20 10.19 1.22 5.68
CA LYS A 20 9.51 -0.04 5.32
C LYS A 20 8.23 0.22 4.52
N ALA A 21 7.45 1.21 4.93
CA ALA A 21 6.25 1.62 4.23
C ALA A 21 6.57 2.09 2.80
N ASP A 22 7.53 3.00 2.67
CA ASP A 22 7.95 3.54 1.38
C ASP A 22 8.53 2.45 0.47
N HIS A 23 9.36 1.56 1.01
CA HIS A 23 9.88 0.42 0.26
C HIS A 23 8.76 -0.51 -0.21
N TRP A 24 7.79 -0.84 0.65
CA TRP A 24 6.67 -1.69 0.28
C TRP A 24 5.77 -1.05 -0.79
N LEU A 25 5.57 0.28 -0.71
CA LEU A 25 4.76 1.05 -1.67
C LEU A 25 5.42 1.23 -3.03
N ASN A 26 6.76 1.31 -3.07
CA ASN A 26 7.52 1.44 -4.31
C ASN A 26 7.84 0.09 -4.96
N LEU A 27 7.73 -1.02 -4.23
CA LEU A 27 8.02 -2.34 -4.77
C LEU A 27 6.90 -2.79 -5.74
N PRO A 28 7.20 -3.08 -7.02
CA PRO A 28 6.24 -3.69 -7.93
C PRO A 28 5.85 -5.07 -7.41
N LYS A 29 4.54 -5.36 -7.36
CA LYS A 29 4.05 -6.67 -6.92
C LYS A 29 3.20 -7.30 -7.99
N SER A 30 3.31 -8.62 -8.12
CA SER A 30 2.51 -9.40 -9.07
C SER A 30 1.00 -9.25 -8.81
N ALA A 31 0.60 -9.00 -7.56
CA ALA A 31 -0.79 -8.75 -7.17
C ALA A 31 -1.38 -7.48 -7.82
N TYR A 32 -0.53 -6.52 -8.19
CA TYR A 32 -0.92 -5.29 -8.88
C TYR A 32 -0.48 -5.34 -10.35
N SER A 33 -0.50 -6.50 -11.01
CA SER A 33 -0.09 -6.63 -12.42
C SER A 33 1.34 -6.11 -12.71
N GLY A 34 2.22 -6.15 -11.71
CA GLY A 34 3.61 -5.69 -11.82
C GLY A 34 3.82 -4.18 -11.65
N ILE A 35 2.78 -3.40 -11.34
CA ILE A 35 2.94 -2.00 -10.91
C ILE A 35 3.14 -1.91 -9.39
N SER A 36 3.67 -0.78 -8.93
CA SER A 36 3.83 -0.54 -7.50
C SER A 36 2.49 -0.17 -6.84
N PRO A 37 2.26 -0.53 -5.56
CA PRO A 37 1.09 -0.08 -4.81
C PRO A 37 0.90 1.44 -4.86
N LEU A 38 2.00 2.20 -4.85
CA LEU A 38 1.97 3.65 -4.99
C LEU A 38 1.37 4.09 -6.33
N GLN A 39 1.77 3.43 -7.43
CA GLN A 39 1.18 3.69 -8.75
C GLN A 39 -0.28 3.27 -8.83
N ALA A 40 -0.66 2.15 -8.21
CA ALA A 40 -2.05 1.70 -8.16
C ALA A 40 -2.94 2.71 -7.42
N ALA A 41 -2.43 3.31 -6.34
CA ALA A 41 -3.16 4.29 -5.52
C ALA A 41 -3.48 5.62 -6.23
N TYR A 42 -2.97 5.88 -7.44
CA TYR A 42 -3.36 7.05 -8.23
C TYR A 42 -4.83 7.02 -8.67
N ASN A 43 -5.41 5.83 -8.83
CA ASN A 43 -6.83 5.66 -9.12
C ASN A 43 -7.57 5.15 -7.89
N GLU A 44 -8.83 5.54 -7.72
CA GLU A 44 -9.65 5.17 -6.55
C GLU A 44 -9.75 3.64 -6.37
N ALA A 45 -9.99 2.90 -7.46
CA ALA A 45 -10.03 1.44 -7.42
C ALA A 45 -8.71 0.81 -6.94
N GLY A 46 -7.56 1.34 -7.41
CA GLY A 46 -6.26 0.83 -6.97
C GLY A 46 -5.94 1.22 -5.53
N TYR A 47 -6.37 2.42 -5.09
CA TYR A 47 -6.31 2.83 -3.70
C TYR A 47 -7.05 1.86 -2.77
N GLU A 48 -8.27 1.46 -3.12
CA GLU A 48 -9.04 0.51 -2.30
C GLU A 48 -8.36 -0.86 -2.18
N ILE A 49 -7.77 -1.36 -3.27
CA ILE A 49 -7.03 -2.64 -3.25
C ILE A 49 -5.79 -2.52 -2.37
N VAL A 50 -5.01 -1.44 -2.49
CA VAL A 50 -3.80 -1.21 -1.67
C VAL A 50 -4.17 -1.05 -0.20
N LYS A 51 -5.23 -0.31 0.09
CA LYS A 51 -5.78 -0.15 1.44
C LYS A 51 -6.18 -1.51 2.03
N ALA A 52 -6.92 -2.34 1.29
CA ALA A 52 -7.33 -3.66 1.75
C ALA A 52 -6.12 -4.56 2.04
N GLU A 53 -5.08 -4.51 1.22
CA GLU A 53 -3.85 -5.28 1.45
C GLU A 53 -3.10 -4.81 2.69
N LEU A 54 -2.98 -3.50 2.90
CA LEU A 54 -2.38 -2.94 4.12
C LEU A 54 -3.16 -3.34 5.37
N GLU A 55 -4.49 -3.34 5.32
CA GLU A 55 -5.32 -3.85 6.43
C GLU A 55 -5.05 -5.34 6.68
N ARG A 56 -4.97 -6.18 5.64
CA ARG A 56 -4.64 -7.61 5.78
C ARG A 56 -3.29 -7.81 6.47
N ILE A 57 -2.26 -7.04 6.06
CA ILE A 57 -0.94 -7.06 6.69
C ILE A 57 -1.04 -6.64 8.16
N ARG A 58 -1.81 -5.59 8.49
CA ARG A 58 -2.03 -5.14 9.87
C ARG A 58 -2.68 -6.21 10.73
N HIS A 59 -3.60 -6.98 10.16
CA HIS A 59 -4.29 -8.08 10.84
C HIS A 59 -3.45 -9.36 10.93
N GLY A 60 -2.19 -9.34 10.46
CA GLY A 60 -1.28 -10.49 10.54
C GLY A 60 -1.54 -11.55 9.47
N PHE A 61 -2.34 -11.25 8.44
CA PHE A 61 -2.47 -12.11 7.28
C PHE A 61 -1.23 -11.95 6.38
N SER A 62 -0.19 -12.72 6.67
CA SER A 62 0.86 -13.03 5.72
C SER A 62 0.42 -14.25 4.90
N CYS A 63 0.08 -14.05 3.62
CA CYS A 63 0.10 -15.14 2.65
C CYS A 63 1.50 -15.24 2.03
#